data_AF-A0A660W606-F1
#
_entry.id   AF-A0A660W606-F1
#
_cell.length_a   1.000
_cell.length_b   1.000
_cell.length_c   1.000
_cell.angle_alpha   90.00
_cell.angle_beta   90.00
_cell.angle_gamma   90.00
#
_symmetry.space_group_name_H-M   'P 1'
#
loop_
_entity.id
_entity.type
_entity.pdbx_description
1 polymer ?
#
loop_
_entity_poly.entity_id
_entity_poly.type
_entity_poly.pdbx_seq_one_letter_code
_entity_poly.pdbx_strand_id
1 'polypeptide(L)'
;MVIQCTSAKETKALLPEKAELLTELIQKTIGEQEADAKTLEFKYIPGVATVAGLAVDAIEVTSEKIAKRTDEKKANMVKVLGEENIRFLIAEVDATTLVVSLGGGESFLAEVIAAAAKGGNIADDPGVAEAMKTMPAKVMAAMVISPANIFGLIQSGMKTMGEKSNLPEGFAFEGKVPVALAGTVEGNVASSRLFVPASAIKDIYGWIMAEMASASQPAAIEEDVEVEETAPAAKPAKKAPAKKKAE
;
A
#
# COMPACT_ATOMS: atom_id res chain seq x y z
N MET A 1 3.81 -6.72 10.83
CA MET A 1 4.35 -5.91 11.94
C MET A 1 4.91 -6.85 12.99
N VAL A 2 6.12 -6.58 13.48
CA VAL A 2 6.74 -7.31 14.60
C VAL A 2 6.82 -6.33 15.77
N ILE A 3 6.24 -6.70 16.91
CA ILE A 3 6.23 -5.91 18.13
C ILE A 3 7.18 -6.58 19.12
N GLN A 4 8.25 -5.88 19.46
CA GLN A 4 9.15 -6.24 20.54
C GLN A 4 8.61 -5.65 21.84
N CYS A 5 8.43 -6.50 22.86
CA CYS A 5 7.81 -6.15 24.13
C CYS A 5 8.44 -6.92 25.29
N THR A 6 8.17 -6.49 26.53
CA THR A 6 8.67 -7.16 27.73
C THR A 6 7.99 -8.51 27.99
N SER A 7 6.73 -8.66 27.55
CA SER A 7 5.94 -9.87 27.66
C SER A 7 4.92 -9.91 26.52
N ALA A 8 5.13 -10.82 25.57
CA ALA A 8 4.21 -11.02 24.43
C ALA A 8 2.83 -11.47 24.93
N LYS A 9 2.81 -12.33 25.95
CA LYS A 9 1.60 -12.83 26.59
C LYS A 9 0.78 -11.71 27.23
N GLU A 10 1.41 -10.86 28.04
CA GLU A 10 0.73 -9.73 28.68
C GLU A 10 0.27 -8.71 27.64
N THR A 11 1.12 -8.40 26.65
CA THR A 11 0.76 -7.50 25.55
C THR A 11 -0.45 -8.03 24.77
N LYS A 12 -0.49 -9.33 24.48
CA LYS A 12 -1.62 -9.97 23.81
C LYS A 12 -2.88 -9.94 24.66
N ALA A 13 -2.77 -10.15 25.96
CA ALA A 13 -3.89 -10.12 26.89
C ALA A 13 -4.58 -8.73 26.96
N LEU A 14 -3.90 -7.66 26.57
CA LEU A 14 -4.48 -6.31 26.49
C LEU A 14 -5.29 -6.08 25.20
N LEU A 15 -5.10 -6.89 24.16
CA LEU A 15 -5.72 -6.65 22.84
C LEU A 15 -7.26 -6.58 22.85
N PRO A 16 -8.01 -7.38 23.64
CA PRO A 16 -9.46 -7.22 23.73
C PRO A 16 -9.86 -5.81 24.18
N GLU A 17 -9.31 -5.33 25.29
CA GLU A 17 -9.57 -3.99 25.83
C GLU A 17 -9.12 -2.90 24.84
N LYS A 18 -7.97 -3.09 24.17
CA LYS A 18 -7.49 -2.11 23.19
C LYS A 18 -8.34 -2.07 21.92
N ALA A 19 -8.92 -3.18 21.50
CA ALA A 19 -9.85 -3.21 20.36
C ALA A 19 -11.14 -2.44 20.68
N GLU A 20 -11.65 -2.57 21.90
CA GLU A 20 -12.80 -1.79 22.39
C GLU A 20 -12.46 -0.29 22.46
N LEU A 21 -11.32 0.07 23.06
CA LEU A 21 -10.88 1.46 23.14
C LEU A 21 -10.65 2.09 21.76
N LEU A 22 -10.08 1.34 20.82
CA LEU A 22 -9.89 1.81 19.44
C LEU A 22 -11.23 2.05 18.74
N THR A 23 -12.20 1.14 18.93
CA THR A 23 -13.57 1.30 18.45
C THR A 23 -14.19 2.59 18.97
N GLU A 24 -14.16 2.80 20.29
CA GLU A 24 -14.69 4.01 20.91
C GLU A 24 -14.00 5.27 20.40
N LEU A 25 -12.67 5.24 20.30
CA LEU A 25 -11.89 6.39 19.86
C LEU A 25 -12.26 6.80 18.44
N ILE A 26 -12.32 5.84 17.51
CA ILE A 26 -12.67 6.11 16.11
C ILE A 26 -14.10 6.63 15.99
N GLN A 27 -15.06 5.99 16.68
CA GLN A 27 -16.45 6.43 16.65
C GLN A 27 -16.64 7.83 17.24
N LYS A 28 -15.91 8.18 18.30
CA LYS A 28 -15.98 9.51 18.93
C LYS A 28 -15.27 10.60 18.13
N THR A 29 -14.13 10.29 17.52
CA THR A 29 -13.28 11.31 16.86
C THR A 29 -13.62 11.51 15.39
N ILE A 30 -13.93 10.42 14.67
CA ILE A 30 -14.17 10.43 13.23
C ILE A 30 -15.66 10.26 12.94
N GLY A 31 -16.40 9.57 13.81
CA GLY A 31 -17.82 9.27 13.58
C GLY A 31 -18.71 10.50 13.43
N GLU A 32 -18.35 11.65 14.00
CA GLU A 32 -19.10 12.90 13.78
C GLU A 32 -19.01 13.41 12.34
N GLN A 33 -17.88 13.16 11.66
CA GLN A 33 -17.60 13.61 10.30
C GLN A 33 -17.97 12.56 9.26
N GLU A 34 -17.78 11.28 9.59
CA GLU A 34 -18.00 10.14 8.70
C GLU A 34 -18.99 9.16 9.31
N ALA A 35 -20.23 9.13 8.77
CA ALA A 35 -21.29 8.27 9.29
C ALA A 35 -20.91 6.78 9.29
N ASP A 36 -20.12 6.35 8.30
CA ASP A 36 -19.61 4.97 8.21
C ASP A 36 -18.73 4.61 9.42
N ALA A 37 -17.95 5.57 9.94
CA ALA A 37 -17.06 5.36 11.07
C ALA A 37 -17.81 5.11 12.39
N LYS A 38 -19.08 5.54 12.50
CA LYS A 38 -19.93 5.24 13.67
C LYS A 38 -20.29 3.76 13.79
N THR A 39 -20.28 3.03 12.68
CA THR A 39 -20.59 1.59 12.63
C THR A 39 -19.34 0.72 12.62
N LEU A 40 -18.16 1.35 12.63
CA LEU A 40 -16.89 0.63 12.56
C LEU A 40 -16.57 0.06 13.94
N GLU A 41 -16.27 -1.23 13.98
CA GLU A 41 -15.95 -1.99 15.18
C GLU A 41 -14.67 -2.80 14.96
N PHE A 42 -13.84 -2.85 15.98
CA PHE A 42 -12.67 -3.73 16.06
C PHE A 42 -12.98 -4.83 17.07
N LYS A 43 -13.12 -6.06 16.60
CA LYS A 43 -13.48 -7.21 17.43
C LYS A 43 -12.29 -8.14 17.61
N TYR A 44 -11.89 -8.38 18.85
CA TYR A 44 -10.92 -9.41 19.16
C TYR A 44 -11.55 -10.80 19.12
N ILE A 45 -10.89 -11.75 18.46
CA ILE A 45 -11.33 -13.14 18.28
C ILE A 45 -10.16 -14.07 18.64
N PRO A 46 -10.23 -14.80 19.77
CA PRO A 46 -9.17 -15.73 20.14
C PRO A 46 -9.23 -17.03 19.32
N GLY A 47 -8.08 -17.64 19.08
CA GLY A 47 -7.95 -19.01 18.57
C GLY A 47 -8.53 -19.21 17.16
N VAL A 48 -8.37 -18.23 16.27
CA VAL A 48 -8.92 -18.29 14.91
C VAL A 48 -8.21 -19.32 14.02
N ALA A 49 -6.94 -19.64 14.31
CA ALA A 49 -6.15 -20.57 13.54
C ALA A 49 -4.95 -21.11 14.34
N THR A 50 -4.23 -22.06 13.74
CA THR A 50 -2.89 -22.46 14.17
C THR A 50 -1.95 -22.34 12.97
N VAL A 51 -0.94 -21.48 13.07
CA VAL A 51 -0.02 -21.16 11.96
C VAL A 51 1.41 -21.38 12.43
N ALA A 52 2.18 -22.15 11.67
CA ALA A 52 3.54 -22.55 12.04
C ALA A 52 3.66 -23.16 13.46
N GLY A 53 2.61 -23.86 13.92
CA GLY A 53 2.54 -24.46 15.25
C GLY A 53 2.19 -23.48 16.39
N LEU A 54 1.92 -22.21 16.09
CA LEU A 54 1.52 -21.19 17.05
C LEU A 54 0.01 -20.95 17.00
N ALA A 55 -0.61 -20.73 18.16
CA ALA A 55 -1.99 -20.29 18.24
C ALA A 55 -2.11 -18.85 17.73
N VAL A 56 -3.10 -18.61 16.87
CA VAL A 56 -3.33 -17.32 16.24
C VAL A 56 -4.66 -16.74 16.70
N ASP A 57 -4.62 -15.50 17.14
CA ASP A 57 -5.79 -14.68 17.44
C ASP A 57 -6.01 -13.67 16.31
N ALA A 58 -7.16 -13.01 16.25
CA ALA A 58 -7.43 -11.96 15.28
C ALA A 58 -8.06 -10.73 15.91
N ILE A 59 -7.80 -9.57 15.30
CA ILE A 59 -8.69 -8.41 15.40
C ILE A 59 -9.39 -8.27 14.06
N GLU A 60 -10.70 -8.48 14.02
CA GLU A 60 -11.52 -8.31 12.83
C GLU A 60 -12.14 -6.91 12.81
N VAL A 61 -12.07 -6.24 11.65
CA VAL A 61 -12.71 -4.95 11.43
C VAL A 61 -14.06 -5.17 10.76
N THR A 62 -15.13 -4.78 11.43
CA THR A 62 -16.50 -4.88 10.93
C THR A 62 -17.14 -3.51 10.80
N SER A 63 -18.04 -3.36 9.84
CA SER A 63 -18.93 -2.21 9.72
C SER A 63 -20.15 -2.57 8.87
N GLU A 64 -21.20 -1.77 8.92
CA GLU A 64 -22.38 -2.00 8.06
C GLU A 64 -22.01 -2.00 6.57
N LYS A 65 -21.09 -1.12 6.18
CA LYS A 65 -20.61 -1.01 4.80
C LYS A 65 -19.79 -2.23 4.39
N ILE A 66 -18.96 -2.75 5.30
CA ILE A 66 -18.18 -3.98 5.07
C ILE A 66 -19.15 -5.18 4.93
N ALA A 67 -20.21 -5.23 5.73
CA ALA A 67 -21.22 -6.29 5.65
C ALA A 67 -22.02 -6.26 4.33
N LYS A 68 -22.35 -5.06 3.82
CA LYS A 68 -23.14 -4.85 2.60
C LYS A 68 -22.31 -4.84 1.30
N ARG A 69 -21.10 -5.41 1.31
CA ARG A 69 -20.25 -5.46 0.10
C ARG A 69 -20.83 -6.39 -0.96
N THR A 70 -20.79 -5.93 -2.21
CA THR A 70 -21.07 -6.75 -3.40
C THR A 70 -20.02 -7.84 -3.55
N ASP A 71 -20.34 -8.92 -4.26
CA ASP A 71 -19.40 -10.02 -4.49
C ASP A 71 -18.16 -9.57 -5.28
N GLU A 72 -18.30 -8.59 -6.16
CA GLU A 72 -17.17 -7.93 -6.83
C GLU A 72 -16.23 -7.26 -5.83
N LYS A 73 -16.76 -6.51 -4.85
CA LYS A 73 -15.95 -5.87 -3.81
C LYS A 73 -15.29 -6.89 -2.89
N LYS A 74 -15.94 -8.01 -2.59
CA LYS A 74 -15.34 -9.11 -1.85
C LYS A 74 -14.18 -9.73 -2.64
N ALA A 75 -14.39 -10.04 -3.92
CA ALA A 75 -13.37 -10.59 -4.80
C ALA A 75 -12.15 -9.65 -4.93
N ASN A 76 -12.38 -8.34 -5.06
CA ASN A 76 -11.30 -7.36 -5.08
C ASN A 76 -10.55 -7.30 -3.74
N MET A 77 -11.25 -7.48 -2.62
CA MET A 77 -10.55 -7.56 -1.33
C MET A 77 -9.72 -8.83 -1.20
N VAL A 78 -10.19 -9.99 -1.67
CA VAL A 78 -9.37 -11.20 -1.71
C VAL A 78 -8.12 -11.00 -2.56
N LYS A 79 -8.21 -10.27 -3.69
CA LYS A 79 -7.03 -9.97 -4.52
C LYS A 79 -5.99 -9.11 -3.79
N VAL A 80 -6.44 -8.15 -2.97
CA VAL A 80 -5.54 -7.17 -2.32
C VAL A 80 -5.05 -7.67 -0.96
N LEU A 81 -5.95 -8.17 -0.13
CA LEU A 81 -5.66 -8.63 1.23
C LEU A 81 -5.50 -10.15 1.33
N GLY A 82 -5.79 -10.93 0.29
CA GLY A 82 -5.80 -12.40 0.40
C GLY A 82 -6.93 -12.96 1.27
N GLU A 83 -7.84 -12.12 1.76
CA GLU A 83 -8.90 -12.50 2.70
C GLU A 83 -10.24 -11.83 2.34
N GLU A 84 -11.35 -12.47 2.75
CA GLU A 84 -12.71 -11.94 2.57
C GLU A 84 -13.14 -10.95 3.66
N ASN A 85 -12.43 -10.95 4.80
CA ASN A 85 -12.64 -10.03 5.92
C ASN A 85 -11.35 -9.25 6.19
N ILE A 86 -11.50 -8.04 6.73
CA ILE A 86 -10.34 -7.24 7.14
C ILE A 86 -9.94 -7.75 8.53
N ARG A 87 -8.87 -8.54 8.60
CA ARG A 87 -8.38 -9.10 9.86
C ARG A 87 -6.91 -8.79 10.06
N PHE A 88 -6.57 -8.45 11.30
CA PHE A 88 -5.21 -8.47 11.79
C PHE A 88 -4.97 -9.80 12.49
N LEU A 89 -4.14 -10.68 11.92
CA LEU A 89 -3.80 -11.95 12.55
C LEU A 89 -2.61 -11.77 13.48
N ILE A 90 -2.71 -12.29 14.69
CA ILE A 90 -1.79 -12.05 15.80
C ILE A 90 -1.24 -13.38 16.33
N ALA A 91 0.08 -13.47 16.47
CA ALA A 91 0.76 -14.65 17.01
C ALA A 91 1.87 -14.26 18.00
N GLU A 92 1.98 -14.99 19.10
CA GLU A 92 3.14 -14.94 20.01
C GLU A 92 4.24 -15.83 19.44
N VAL A 93 5.35 -15.23 18.99
CA VAL A 93 6.48 -15.98 18.43
C VAL A 93 7.38 -16.53 19.54
N ASP A 94 7.62 -15.71 20.56
CA ASP A 94 8.37 -16.06 21.76
C ASP A 94 7.87 -15.21 22.95
N ALA A 95 8.56 -15.25 24.10
CA ALA A 95 8.15 -14.54 25.31
C ALA A 95 8.11 -13.02 25.17
N THR A 96 8.80 -12.44 24.19
CA THR A 96 9.03 -11.00 24.00
C THR A 96 8.60 -10.49 22.62
N THR A 97 8.23 -11.39 21.70
CA THR A 97 7.90 -11.04 20.33
C THR A 97 6.44 -11.38 20.00
N LEU A 98 5.66 -10.36 19.66
CA LEU A 98 4.32 -10.50 19.10
C LEU A 98 4.35 -10.12 17.62
N VAL A 99 3.82 -10.98 16.75
CA VAL A 99 3.63 -10.67 15.33
C VAL A 99 2.18 -10.30 15.09
N VAL A 100 1.97 -9.23 14.32
CA VAL A 100 0.66 -8.81 13.82
C VAL A 100 0.77 -8.66 12.30
N SER A 101 -0.04 -9.39 11.55
CA SER A 101 -0.10 -9.31 10.08
C SER A 101 -1.45 -8.76 9.64
N LEU A 102 -1.47 -8.04 8.52
CA LEU A 102 -2.68 -7.60 7.83
C LEU A 102 -2.58 -8.09 6.40
N GLY A 103 -3.54 -8.89 5.97
CA GLY A 103 -3.57 -9.50 4.65
C GLY A 103 -2.56 -10.63 4.44
N GLY A 104 -2.62 -11.28 3.27
CA GLY A 104 -1.88 -12.49 2.92
C GLY A 104 -2.29 -13.76 3.69
N GLY A 105 -3.28 -13.63 4.58
CA GLY A 105 -3.82 -14.70 5.41
C GLY A 105 -2.76 -15.45 6.22
N GLU A 106 -3.03 -16.73 6.48
CA GLU A 106 -2.14 -17.60 7.25
C GLU A 106 -0.76 -17.81 6.59
N SER A 107 -0.71 -17.78 5.25
CA SER A 107 0.55 -17.98 4.50
C SER A 107 1.55 -16.87 4.75
N PHE A 108 1.10 -15.61 4.66
CA PHE A 108 1.96 -14.46 4.95
C PHE A 108 2.28 -14.37 6.43
N LEU A 109 1.33 -14.68 7.32
CA LEU A 109 1.62 -14.76 8.75
C LEU A 109 2.74 -15.76 9.06
N ALA A 110 2.74 -16.95 8.41
CA ALA A 110 3.80 -17.94 8.58
C ALA A 110 5.18 -17.40 8.16
N GLU A 111 5.25 -16.64 7.06
CA GLU A 111 6.48 -15.98 6.62
C GLU A 111 6.97 -14.94 7.64
N VAL A 112 6.05 -14.13 8.17
CA VAL A 112 6.40 -13.12 9.19
C VAL A 112 6.85 -13.77 10.50
N ILE A 113 6.20 -14.87 10.93
CA ILE A 113 6.64 -15.67 12.09
C ILE A 113 8.05 -16.21 11.84
N ALA A 114 8.30 -16.79 10.66
CA ALA A 114 9.61 -17.34 10.32
C ALA A 114 10.70 -16.27 10.25
N ALA A 115 10.37 -15.07 9.76
CA ALA A 115 11.28 -13.92 9.75
C ALA A 115 11.59 -13.44 11.18
N ALA A 116 10.55 -13.29 12.02
CA ALA A 116 10.70 -12.87 13.40
C ALA A 116 11.55 -13.87 14.21
N ALA A 117 11.30 -15.18 14.06
CA ALA A 117 12.04 -16.23 14.76
C ALA A 117 13.53 -16.31 14.37
N LYS A 118 13.90 -15.82 13.18
CA LYS A 118 15.30 -15.72 12.73
C LYS A 118 16.02 -14.47 13.22
N GLY A 119 15.41 -13.70 14.12
CA GLY A 119 15.93 -12.41 14.54
C GLY A 119 15.77 -11.33 13.47
N GLY A 120 14.74 -11.43 12.62
CA GLY A 120 14.35 -10.37 11.69
C GLY A 120 13.78 -9.15 12.42
N ASN A 121 14.58 -8.54 13.29
CA ASN A 121 14.21 -7.36 14.03
C ASN A 121 14.36 -6.15 13.11
N ILE A 122 13.32 -5.34 13.04
CA ILE A 122 13.33 -4.06 12.32
C ILE A 122 14.49 -3.18 12.81
N ALA A 123 14.88 -3.28 14.08
CA ALA A 123 16.00 -2.54 14.65
C ALA A 123 17.37 -2.90 14.02
N ASP A 124 17.52 -4.08 13.43
CA ASP A 124 18.78 -4.54 12.83
C ASP A 124 18.95 -4.06 11.39
N ASP A 125 17.89 -3.51 10.77
CA ASP A 125 17.99 -2.88 9.45
C ASP A 125 18.87 -1.61 9.54
N PRO A 126 19.93 -1.47 8.72
CA PRO A 126 20.82 -0.32 8.81
C PRO A 126 20.13 1.03 8.60
N GLY A 127 19.12 1.09 7.73
CA GLY A 127 18.34 2.31 7.48
C GLY A 127 17.48 2.66 8.69
N VAL A 128 16.85 1.67 9.32
CA VAL A 128 16.13 1.84 10.58
C VAL A 128 17.07 2.30 11.69
N ALA A 129 18.23 1.65 11.85
CA ALA A 129 19.22 2.02 12.85
C ALA A 129 19.70 3.48 12.65
N GLU A 130 19.86 3.92 11.40
CA GLU A 130 20.14 5.31 11.07
C GLU A 130 19.00 6.25 11.49
N ALA A 131 17.76 5.93 11.14
CA ALA A 131 16.59 6.73 11.53
C ALA A 131 16.46 6.82 13.07
N MET A 132 16.68 5.72 13.77
CA MET A 132 16.59 5.64 15.24
C MET A 132 17.65 6.49 15.96
N LYS A 133 18.81 6.77 15.36
CA LYS A 133 19.80 7.71 15.94
C LYS A 133 19.26 9.13 16.10
N THR A 134 18.24 9.49 15.34
CA THR A 134 17.60 10.82 15.42
C THR A 134 16.46 10.86 16.43
N MET A 135 16.00 9.69 16.90
CA MET A 135 14.91 9.57 17.87
C MET A 135 15.38 9.91 19.28
N PRO A 136 14.47 10.29 20.20
CA PRO A 136 14.82 10.51 21.59
C PRO A 136 15.42 9.27 22.27
N ALA A 137 16.24 9.46 23.30
CA ALA A 137 16.89 8.33 23.99
C ALA A 137 15.91 7.40 24.72
N LYS A 138 14.79 7.93 25.23
CA LYS A 138 13.74 7.18 25.93
C LYS A 138 12.49 7.07 25.08
N VAL A 139 12.54 6.19 24.08
CA VAL A 139 11.40 5.93 23.22
C VAL A 139 10.39 5.05 23.96
N MET A 140 9.14 5.50 24.04
CA MET A 140 8.01 4.68 24.50
C MET A 140 7.45 3.84 23.35
N ALA A 141 7.35 4.44 22.16
CA ALA A 141 6.93 3.77 20.94
C ALA A 141 7.64 4.39 19.73
N ALA A 142 8.08 3.57 18.79
CA ALA A 142 8.58 4.00 17.49
C ALA A 142 7.76 3.34 16.38
N MET A 143 7.45 4.11 15.36
CA MET A 143 6.91 3.65 14.10
C MET A 143 7.89 4.02 13.00
N VAL A 144 8.17 3.07 12.11
CA VAL A 144 9.09 3.25 11.01
C VAL A 144 8.39 2.87 9.72
N ILE A 145 8.43 3.76 8.74
CA ILE A 145 7.68 3.71 7.51
C ILE A 145 8.69 3.75 6.36
N SER A 146 8.79 2.68 5.59
CA SER A 146 9.59 2.64 4.37
C SER A 146 8.73 3.15 3.20
N PRO A 147 8.98 4.36 2.65
CA PRO A 147 8.23 4.85 1.50
C PRO A 147 8.39 3.90 0.31
N ALA A 148 9.60 3.39 0.07
CA ALA A 148 9.87 2.44 -1.01
C ALA A 148 8.98 1.20 -0.94
N ASN A 149 8.83 0.59 0.25
CA ASN A 149 7.98 -0.58 0.40
C ASN A 149 6.50 -0.25 0.25
N ILE A 150 6.05 0.90 0.76
CA ILE A 150 4.65 1.34 0.62
C ILE A 150 4.31 1.61 -0.84
N PHE A 151 5.14 2.36 -1.56
CA PHE A 151 4.90 2.66 -2.97
C PHE A 151 5.00 1.41 -3.84
N GLY A 152 5.94 0.50 -3.56
CA GLY A 152 6.01 -0.80 -4.22
C GLY A 152 4.76 -1.65 -3.99
N LEU A 153 4.20 -1.61 -2.77
CA LEU A 153 2.92 -2.26 -2.46
C LEU A 153 1.76 -1.64 -3.24
N ILE A 154 1.66 -0.31 -3.29
CA ILE A 154 0.63 0.41 -4.06
C ILE A 154 0.73 0.04 -5.55
N GLN A 155 1.92 0.13 -6.15
CA GLN A 155 2.14 -0.24 -7.56
C GLN A 155 1.71 -1.69 -7.84
N SER A 156 2.09 -2.62 -6.96
CA SER A 156 1.71 -4.03 -7.08
C SER A 156 0.20 -4.23 -6.96
N GLY A 157 -0.45 -3.51 -6.04
CA GLY A 157 -1.89 -3.50 -5.88
C GLY A 157 -2.63 -2.98 -7.11
N MET A 158 -2.23 -1.82 -7.64
CA MET A 158 -2.82 -1.24 -8.86
C MET A 158 -2.69 -2.20 -10.05
N LYS A 159 -1.50 -2.77 -10.25
CA LYS A 159 -1.25 -3.77 -11.30
C LYS A 159 -2.16 -4.99 -11.15
N THR A 160 -2.35 -5.48 -9.93
CA THR A 160 -3.22 -6.63 -9.63
C THR A 160 -4.69 -6.32 -9.89
N MET A 161 -5.11 -5.07 -9.69
CA MET A 161 -6.47 -4.60 -9.98
C MET A 161 -6.68 -4.21 -11.46
N GLY A 162 -5.62 -4.24 -12.29
CA GLY A 162 -5.69 -3.78 -13.68
C GLY A 162 -5.79 -2.26 -13.84
N GLU A 163 -5.49 -1.51 -12.78
CA GLU A 163 -5.47 -0.05 -12.79
C GLU A 163 -4.11 0.46 -13.29
N LYS A 164 -4.15 1.52 -14.10
CA LYS A 164 -2.91 2.21 -14.51
C LYS A 164 -2.37 2.99 -13.32
N SER A 165 -1.08 2.84 -13.05
CA SER A 165 -0.43 3.65 -12.03
C SER A 165 -0.41 5.11 -12.47
N ASN A 166 -0.82 6.01 -11.57
CA ASN A 166 -0.63 7.46 -11.76
C ASN A 166 0.82 7.87 -11.45
N LEU A 167 1.69 6.92 -11.09
CA LEU A 167 3.11 7.18 -10.92
C LEU A 167 3.77 7.23 -12.30
N PRO A 168 4.72 8.16 -12.53
CA PRO A 168 5.50 8.20 -13.75
C PRO A 168 6.14 6.84 -14.03
N GLU A 169 6.20 6.46 -15.30
CA GLU A 169 6.89 5.23 -15.69
C GLU A 169 8.35 5.25 -15.20
N GLY A 170 8.77 4.18 -14.54
CA GLY A 170 10.10 4.06 -13.96
C GLY A 170 10.31 4.78 -12.63
N PHE A 171 9.29 5.45 -12.07
CA PHE A 171 9.40 6.04 -10.74
C PHE A 171 9.52 4.94 -9.66
N ALA A 172 10.62 5.01 -8.91
CA ALA A 172 10.86 4.19 -7.73
C ALA A 172 11.50 5.06 -6.64
N PHE A 173 11.08 4.84 -5.40
CA PHE A 173 11.79 5.40 -4.25
C PHE A 173 13.10 4.64 -4.06
N GLU A 174 14.21 5.36 -4.12
CA GLU A 174 15.55 4.78 -3.93
C GLU A 174 16.03 4.91 -2.48
N GLY A 175 15.39 5.78 -1.69
CA GLY A 175 15.70 5.98 -0.29
C GLY A 175 15.60 4.70 0.54
N LYS A 176 16.74 4.27 1.12
CA LYS A 176 16.82 3.12 2.04
C LYS A 176 16.53 3.48 3.49
N VAL A 177 16.75 4.74 3.86
CA VAL A 177 16.42 5.23 5.20
C VAL A 177 14.92 5.48 5.26
N PRO A 178 14.21 4.89 6.24
CA PRO A 178 12.77 5.08 6.39
C PRO A 178 12.43 6.41 7.08
N VAL A 179 11.17 6.82 6.92
CA VAL A 179 10.55 7.85 7.77
C VAL A 179 10.32 7.23 9.15
N ALA A 180 10.62 7.96 10.22
CA ALA A 180 10.44 7.46 11.58
C ALA A 180 9.64 8.45 12.43
N LEU A 181 8.72 7.93 13.24
CA LEU A 181 7.97 8.67 14.24
C LEU A 181 8.22 8.01 15.60
N ALA A 182 8.70 8.75 16.58
CA ALA A 182 8.82 8.26 17.95
C ALA A 182 7.98 9.10 18.92
N GLY A 183 7.36 8.43 19.88
CA GLY A 183 6.72 9.04 21.04
C GLY A 183 7.54 8.82 22.31
N THR A 184 7.60 9.82 23.17
CA THR A 184 8.19 9.73 24.51
C THR A 184 7.26 10.31 25.55
N VAL A 185 7.40 9.82 26.78
CA VAL A 185 6.75 10.39 27.96
C VAL A 185 7.81 10.61 29.03
N GLU A 186 7.99 11.86 29.44
CA GLU A 186 8.85 12.23 30.56
C GLU A 186 8.04 13.01 31.60
N GLY A 187 7.76 12.38 32.74
CA GLY A 187 6.84 12.93 33.74
C GLY A 187 5.44 13.10 33.16
N ASN A 188 4.94 14.34 33.17
CA ASN A 188 3.62 14.70 32.65
C ASN A 188 3.66 15.22 31.20
N VAL A 189 4.80 15.12 30.51
CA VAL A 189 4.97 15.63 29.15
C VAL A 189 5.04 14.46 28.18
N ALA A 190 4.10 14.40 27.24
CA ALA A 190 4.19 13.57 26.06
C ALA A 190 4.79 14.39 24.91
N SER A 191 5.81 13.86 24.25
CA SER A 191 6.41 14.49 23.07
C SER A 191 6.49 13.49 21.92
N SER A 192 6.41 13.99 20.69
CA SER A 192 6.61 13.18 19.49
C SER A 192 7.69 13.79 18.62
N ARG A 193 8.43 12.93 17.92
CA ARG A 193 9.47 13.35 16.97
C ARG A 193 9.25 12.64 15.64
N LEU A 194 9.08 13.42 14.60
CA LEU A 194 9.06 12.95 13.21
C LEU A 194 10.43 13.21 12.57
N PHE A 195 10.99 12.17 11.98
CA PHE A 195 12.16 12.21 11.14
C PHE A 195 11.78 11.83 9.71
N VAL A 196 12.05 12.72 8.77
CA VAL A 196 11.91 12.48 7.34
C VAL A 196 13.30 12.55 6.72
N PRO A 197 13.83 11.46 6.16
CA PRO A 197 15.16 11.46 5.56
C PRO A 197 15.16 12.33 4.30
N ALA A 198 16.27 13.03 4.06
CA ALA A 198 16.43 13.91 2.91
C ALA A 198 16.24 13.18 1.57
N SER A 199 16.61 11.90 1.50
CA SER A 199 16.35 11.04 0.34
C SER A 199 14.86 10.92 0.02
N ALA A 200 14.02 10.66 1.03
CA ALA A 200 12.57 10.58 0.82
C ALA A 200 11.99 11.91 0.33
N ILE A 201 12.45 13.05 0.87
CA ILE A 201 12.04 14.38 0.40
C ILE A 201 12.44 14.58 -1.06
N LYS A 202 13.66 14.20 -1.43
CA LYS A 202 14.19 14.32 -2.79
C LYS A 202 13.40 13.46 -3.78
N ASP A 203 13.06 12.24 -3.40
CA ASP A 203 12.26 11.32 -4.24
C ASP A 203 10.86 11.87 -4.48
N ILE A 204 10.20 12.39 -3.43
CA ILE A 204 8.88 13.05 -3.53
C ILE A 204 8.97 14.30 -4.42
N TYR A 205 9.99 15.12 -4.23
CA TYR A 205 10.17 16.34 -5.02
C TYR A 205 10.43 16.01 -6.50
N GLY A 206 11.26 15.00 -6.77
CA GLY A 206 11.51 14.51 -8.13
C GLY A 206 10.24 14.03 -8.82
N TRP A 207 9.37 13.32 -8.10
CA TRP A 207 8.05 12.92 -8.59
C TRP A 207 7.17 14.12 -8.95
N ILE A 208 7.00 15.08 -8.03
CA ILE A 208 6.18 16.28 -8.25
C ILE A 208 6.69 17.07 -9.47
N MET A 209 8.01 17.23 -9.59
CA MET A 209 8.60 17.95 -10.72
C MET A 209 8.40 17.21 -12.05
N ALA A 210 8.48 15.87 -12.06
CA ALA A 210 8.18 15.08 -13.24
C ALA A 210 6.71 15.21 -13.66
N GLU A 211 5.78 15.21 -12.70
CA GLU A 211 4.36 15.40 -12.95
C GLU A 211 4.06 16.80 -13.51
N MET A 212 4.64 17.85 -12.91
CA MET A 212 4.52 19.22 -13.43
C MET A 212 5.14 19.39 -14.83
N ALA A 213 6.26 18.72 -15.12
CA ALA A 213 6.87 18.73 -16.45
C ALA A 213 5.99 18.00 -17.48
N SER A 214 5.35 16.89 -17.10
CA SER A 214 4.41 16.18 -17.98
C SER A 214 3.13 16.98 -18.26
N ALA A 215 2.64 17.74 -17.28
CA ALA A 215 1.45 18.58 -17.41
C ALA A 215 1.69 19.87 -18.22
N SER A 216 2.96 20.26 -18.43
CA SER A 216 3.33 21.48 -19.16
C SER A 216 3.80 21.24 -20.59
N GLN A 217 3.83 19.99 -21.07
CA GLN A 217 3.98 19.72 -22.49
C GLN A 217 2.68 20.14 -23.23
N PRO A 218 2.74 21.11 -24.16
CA PRO A 218 1.58 21.41 -24.99
C PRO A 218 1.21 20.15 -25.77
N ALA A 219 -0.07 19.80 -25.78
CA ALA A 219 -0.58 18.71 -26.60
C ALA A 219 -0.04 18.89 -28.01
N ALA A 220 0.76 17.92 -28.48
CA ALA A 220 1.17 17.90 -29.87
C ALA A 220 -0.13 17.92 -30.68
N ILE A 221 -0.34 19.01 -31.41
CA ILE A 221 -1.37 19.07 -32.44
C ILE A 221 -0.93 18.00 -33.42
N GLU A 222 -1.60 16.84 -33.41
CA GLU A 222 -1.54 15.91 -34.53
C GLU A 222 -2.08 16.70 -35.74
N GLU A 223 -1.19 17.32 -36.51
CA GLU A 223 -1.50 17.68 -37.88
C GLU A 223 -1.74 16.36 -38.62
N ASP A 224 -3.02 16.00 -38.74
CA ASP A 224 -3.50 15.11 -39.78
C ASP A 224 -3.09 15.72 -41.13
N VAL A 225 -1.88 15.39 -41.58
CA VAL A 225 -1.50 15.55 -42.98
C VAL A 225 -2.26 14.47 -43.75
N GLU A 226 -3.49 14.81 -44.14
CA GLU A 226 -4.24 14.11 -45.17
C GLU A 226 -3.40 14.15 -46.46
N VAL A 227 -2.61 13.11 -46.69
CA VAL A 227 -2.00 12.89 -48.00
C VAL A 227 -3.12 12.35 -48.89
N GLU A 228 -3.79 13.26 -49.60
CA GLU A 228 -4.71 12.93 -50.68
C GLU A 228 -3.93 12.16 -51.76
N GLU A 229 -4.02 10.83 -51.71
CA GLU A 229 -3.49 9.92 -52.72
C GLU A 229 -4.27 10.13 -54.02
N THR A 230 -3.76 11.04 -54.86
CA THR A 230 -4.28 11.26 -56.21
C THR A 230 -4.01 10.03 -57.06
N ALA A 231 -5.07 9.29 -57.36
CA ALA A 231 -5.05 8.13 -58.24
C ALA A 231 -4.44 8.47 -59.62
N PRO A 232 -3.60 7.59 -60.20
CA PRO A 232 -3.00 7.84 -61.51
C PRO A 232 -4.07 7.79 -62.61
N ALA A 233 -4.17 8.89 -63.37
CA ALA A 233 -5.06 9.05 -64.50
C ALA A 233 -4.88 7.94 -65.55
N ALA A 234 -5.99 7.28 -65.88
CA ALA A 234 -6.08 6.29 -66.95
C ALA A 234 -5.74 6.91 -68.32
N LYS A 235 -4.78 6.32 -69.04
CA LYS A 235 -4.45 6.67 -70.43
C LYS A 235 -5.63 6.36 -71.36
N PRO A 236 -6.11 7.30 -72.20
CA PRO A 236 -7.10 7.00 -73.21
C PRO A 236 -6.50 6.19 -74.38
N ALA A 237 -7.25 5.17 -74.80
CA ALA A 237 -6.90 4.24 -75.87
C ALA A 237 -6.73 4.92 -77.24
N LYS A 238 -5.65 4.55 -77.95
CA LYS A 238 -5.42 4.91 -79.36
C LYS A 238 -6.51 4.29 -80.25
N LYS A 239 -7.32 5.14 -80.89
CA LYS A 239 -8.17 4.75 -82.02
C LYS A 239 -7.31 4.45 -83.26
N ALA A 240 -7.47 3.26 -83.82
CA ALA A 240 -6.90 2.86 -85.11
C ALA A 240 -7.65 3.52 -86.28
N PRO A 241 -6.98 3.94 -87.37
CA PRO A 241 -7.63 4.50 -88.54
C PRO A 241 -8.21 3.42 -89.47
N ALA A 242 -9.37 3.76 -90.04
CA ALA A 242 -10.19 2.95 -90.92
C ALA A 242 -9.52 2.63 -92.27
N LYS A 243 -9.64 1.38 -92.71
CA LYS A 243 -9.33 0.95 -94.08
C LYS A 243 -10.35 1.54 -95.06
N LYS A 244 -9.85 2.30 -96.04
CA LYS A 244 -10.56 2.60 -97.31
C LYS A 244 -10.66 1.30 -98.14
N LYS A 245 -11.87 0.95 -98.56
CA LYS A 245 -12.11 0.09 -99.73
C LYS A 245 -12.12 0.97 -100.98
N ALA A 246 -11.44 0.51 -102.03
CA ALA A 246 -11.55 1.01 -103.38
C ALA A 246 -12.36 -0.01 -104.20
N GLU A 247 -13.37 0.47 -104.91
CA GLU A 247 -13.81 0.04 -106.25
C GLU A 247 -14.09 1.32 -107.04
#